data_AF-A0A8W8I0T6-F1
#
_entry.id   AF-A0A8W8I0T6-F1
#
_cell.length_a   1.000
_cell.length_b   1.000
_cell.length_c   1.000
_cell.angle_alpha   90.00
_cell.angle_beta   90.00
_cell.angle_gamma   90.00
#
_symmetry.space_group_name_H-M   'P 1'
#
loop_
_entity.id
_entity.type
_entity.pdbx_description
1 polymer ?
#
loop_
_entity_poly.entity_id
_entity_poly.type
_entity_poly.pdbx_seq_one_letter_code
_entity_poly.pdbx_strand_id
1 'polypeptide(L)'
;RMFAPTRTWRRWHRKININQKRYAICSAIAATGIPAVVMSKGHRIEEIPEVPLVVSDKVEEFKKTKEAVALLKRVKAWGDIQKVYNSKRFRAGKGKMR
;
A
#
# COMPACT_ATOMS: atom_id res chain seq x y z
N ARG A 1 28.45 -32.78 -9.90
CA ARG A 1 28.52 -31.43 -9.25
C ARG A 1 27.59 -30.49 -10.02
N MET A 2 26.81 -29.65 -9.35
CA MET A 2 25.93 -28.68 -10.03
C MET A 2 26.77 -27.64 -10.78
N PHE A 3 26.37 -27.33 -12.01
CA PHE A 3 26.99 -26.26 -12.80
C PHE A 3 26.65 -24.88 -12.19
N ALA A 4 27.65 -23.99 -12.11
CA ALA A 4 27.55 -22.62 -11.60
C ALA A 4 26.76 -22.48 -10.27
N PRO A 5 27.27 -23.03 -9.14
CA PRO A 5 26.59 -22.90 -7.86
C PRO A 5 26.47 -21.43 -7.43
N THR A 6 25.39 -21.10 -6.72
CA THR A 6 25.14 -19.73 -6.20
C THR A 6 26.26 -19.29 -5.28
N ARG A 7 26.73 -18.05 -5.45
CA ARG A 7 27.84 -17.49 -4.69
C ARG A 7 27.41 -16.25 -3.92
N THR A 8 28.02 -16.02 -2.77
CA THR A 8 27.70 -14.88 -1.89
C THR A 8 28.02 -13.54 -2.54
N TRP A 9 29.09 -13.46 -3.33
CA TRP A 9 29.55 -12.25 -4.02
C TRP A 9 28.80 -11.92 -5.32
N ARG A 10 27.62 -12.50 -5.54
CA ARG A 10 26.71 -12.01 -6.58
C ARG A 10 26.40 -10.54 -6.30
N ARG A 11 26.33 -9.70 -7.34
CA ARG A 11 25.91 -8.30 -7.17
C ARG A 11 24.42 -8.25 -6.82
N TRP A 12 24.08 -8.19 -5.53
CA TRP A 12 22.70 -8.11 -5.04
C TRP A 12 22.13 -6.69 -5.11
N HIS A 13 22.91 -5.70 -4.67
CA HIS A 13 22.47 -4.30 -4.61
C HIS A 13 22.55 -3.59 -5.97
N ARG A 14 21.69 -2.59 -6.17
CA ARG A 14 21.64 -1.72 -7.36
C ARG A 14 21.71 -0.26 -6.93
N LYS A 15 22.59 0.50 -7.58
CA LYS A 15 22.74 1.94 -7.36
C LYS A 15 21.74 2.68 -8.25
N ILE A 16 21.04 3.65 -7.67
CA ILE A 16 20.10 4.55 -8.36
C ILE A 16 20.42 5.96 -7.88
N ASN A 17 20.36 6.94 -8.80
CA ASN A 17 20.68 8.33 -8.49
C ASN A 17 19.72 8.92 -7.46
N ILE A 18 20.24 9.75 -6.55
CA ILE A 18 19.45 10.34 -5.45
C ILE A 18 18.31 11.19 -6.01
N ASN A 19 18.57 12.00 -7.04
CA ASN A 19 17.56 12.84 -7.67
C ASN A 19 16.44 12.02 -8.32
N GLN A 20 16.78 10.89 -8.96
CA GLN A 20 15.77 10.00 -9.54
C GLN A 20 14.91 9.33 -8.46
N LYS A 21 15.50 8.93 -7.33
CA LYS A 21 14.72 8.41 -6.19
C LYS A 21 13.75 9.45 -5.64
N ARG A 22 14.22 10.70 -5.47
CA ARG A 22 13.37 11.81 -5.01
C ARG A 22 12.24 12.09 -5.98
N TYR A 23 12.55 12.15 -7.28
CA TYR A 23 11.55 12.37 -8.32
C TYR A 23 10.48 11.28 -8.36
N ALA A 24 10.88 10.00 -8.23
CA ALA A 24 9.94 8.89 -8.18
C ALA A 24 8.96 9.00 -6.99
N ILE A 25 9.43 9.47 -5.83
CA ILE A 25 8.57 9.69 -4.66
C ILE A 25 7.58 10.84 -4.93
N CYS A 26 8.05 11.97 -5.48
CA CYS A 26 7.18 13.09 -5.83
C CYS A 26 6.08 12.67 -6.82
N SER A 27 6.43 11.90 -7.86
CA SER A 27 5.46 11.37 -8.83
C SER A 27 4.46 10.41 -8.18
N ALA A 28 4.90 9.57 -7.24
CA ALA A 28 4.01 8.67 -6.52
C ALA A 28 3.01 9.42 -5.62
N ILE A 29 3.46 10.48 -4.92
CA ILE A 29 2.59 11.35 -4.11
C ILE A 29 1.57 12.08 -4.99
N ALA A 30 1.98 12.59 -6.15
CA ALA A 30 1.06 13.22 -7.09
C ALA A 30 -0.02 12.23 -7.56
N ALA A 31 0.35 10.98 -7.83
CA ALA A 31 -0.59 9.95 -8.25
C ALA A 31 -1.64 9.60 -7.18
N THR A 32 -1.35 9.75 -5.89
CA THR A 32 -2.35 9.49 -4.83
C THR A 32 -3.48 10.52 -4.80
N GLY A 33 -3.25 11.70 -5.37
CA GLY A 33 -4.28 12.74 -5.51
C GLY A 33 -5.20 12.55 -6.72
N ILE A 34 -4.94 11.57 -7.60
CA ILE A 34 -5.71 11.37 -8.84
C ILE A 34 -6.71 10.21 -8.67
N PRO A 35 -8.03 10.48 -8.56
CA PRO A 35 -9.03 9.43 -8.33
C PRO A 35 -9.00 8.32 -9.38
N ALA A 36 -8.81 8.67 -10.66
CA ALA A 36 -8.77 7.72 -11.76
C ALA A 36 -7.63 6.69 -11.63
N VAL A 37 -6.45 7.13 -11.15
CA VAL A 37 -5.28 6.25 -10.96
C VAL A 37 -5.47 5.36 -9.72
N VAL A 38 -6.07 5.91 -8.66
CA VAL A 38 -6.36 5.16 -7.43
C VAL A 38 -7.39 4.06 -7.69
N MET A 39 -8.45 4.37 -8.45
CA MET A 39 -9.48 3.42 -8.84
C MET A 39 -8.95 2.35 -9.81
N SER A 40 -8.14 2.72 -10.81
CA SER A 40 -7.58 1.76 -11.78
C SER A 40 -6.58 0.78 -11.17
N LYS A 41 -5.86 1.20 -10.11
CA LYS A 41 -5.04 0.30 -9.29
C LYS A 41 -5.89 -0.74 -8.53
N GLY A 42 -7.17 -0.44 -8.32
CA GLY A 42 -8.18 -1.34 -7.77
C GLY A 42 -8.72 -0.94 -6.41
N HIS A 43 -8.41 0.24 -5.87
CA HIS A 43 -8.98 0.69 -4.59
C HIS A 43 -10.48 0.99 -4.73
N ARG A 44 -11.27 0.66 -3.71
CA ARG A 44 -12.70 0.99 -3.65
C ARG A 44 -12.90 2.36 -3.00
N ILE A 45 -13.04 3.39 -3.83
CA ILE A 45 -13.12 4.79 -3.38
C ILE A 45 -14.42 5.51 -3.77
N GLU A 46 -15.41 4.78 -4.31
CA GLU A 46 -16.66 5.33 -4.86
C GLU A 46 -17.48 6.13 -3.83
N GLU A 47 -17.41 5.75 -2.56
CA GLU A 47 -18.21 6.34 -1.48
C GLU A 47 -17.47 7.42 -0.68
N ILE A 48 -16.15 7.59 -0.89
CA ILE A 48 -15.33 8.52 -0.12
C ILE A 48 -15.66 9.96 -0.56
N PRO A 49 -15.67 10.95 0.36
CA PRO A 49 -16.01 12.34 0.02
C PRO A 49 -15.12 12.97 -1.06
N GLU A 50 -13.81 12.75 -0.99
CA GLU A 50 -12.84 13.30 -1.93
C GLU A 50 -11.51 12.54 -1.91
N VAL A 51 -10.69 12.76 -2.93
CA VAL A 51 -9.30 12.32 -3.00
C VAL A 51 -8.47 13.54 -3.43
N PRO A 52 -7.42 13.94 -2.70
CA PRO A 52 -6.90 13.34 -1.48
C PRO A 52 -7.80 13.59 -0.25
N LEU A 53 -8.08 12.52 0.51
CA LEU A 53 -8.83 12.64 1.76
C LEU A 53 -7.94 13.21 2.87
N VAL A 54 -8.34 14.34 3.45
CA VAL A 54 -7.64 14.98 4.57
C VAL A 54 -8.48 14.87 5.84
N VAL A 55 -7.85 14.51 6.96
CA VAL A 55 -8.49 14.37 8.28
C VAL A 55 -7.78 15.26 9.30
N SER A 56 -8.48 15.63 10.37
CA SER A 56 -7.90 16.45 11.44
C SER A 56 -6.88 15.68 12.29
N ASP A 57 -5.86 16.38 12.80
CA ASP A 57 -4.79 15.82 13.63
C ASP A 57 -5.27 15.11 14.91
N LYS A 58 -6.50 15.39 15.38
CA LYS A 58 -7.14 14.73 16.53
C LYS A 58 -7.19 13.20 16.42
N VAL A 59 -7.10 12.65 15.21
CA VAL A 59 -7.08 11.19 14.98
C VAL A 59 -5.86 10.54 15.63
N GLU A 60 -4.76 11.27 15.82
CA GLU A 60 -3.54 10.78 16.48
C GLU A 60 -3.74 10.45 17.96
N GLU A 61 -4.76 11.02 18.61
CA GLU A 61 -5.04 10.82 20.03
C GLU A 61 -5.80 9.50 20.34
N PHE A 62 -6.24 8.75 19.32
CA PHE A 62 -7.02 7.52 19.51
C PHE A 62 -6.23 6.45 20.25
N LYS A 63 -6.80 5.94 21.35
CA LYS A 63 -6.15 4.92 22.20
C LYS A 63 -6.64 3.52 21.88
N LYS A 64 -7.83 3.38 21.28
CA LYS A 64 -8.44 2.08 21.02
C LYS A 64 -8.75 1.91 19.53
N THR A 65 -8.51 0.71 19.02
CA THR A 65 -8.78 0.36 17.60
C THR A 65 -10.24 0.53 17.23
N LYS A 66 -11.18 0.36 18.17
CA LYS A 66 -12.61 0.61 17.95
C LYS A 66 -12.90 2.05 17.51
N GLU A 67 -12.14 3.03 18.00
CA GLU A 67 -12.29 4.45 17.67
C GLU A 67 -11.83 4.70 16.23
N ALA A 68 -10.68 4.14 15.84
CA ALA A 68 -10.18 4.20 14.47
C ALA A 68 -11.13 3.50 13.46
N VAL A 69 -11.71 2.36 13.83
CA VAL A 69 -12.71 1.67 13.00
C VAL A 69 -13.96 2.52 12.81
N ALA A 70 -14.43 3.20 13.87
CA ALA A 70 -15.58 4.09 13.79
C ALA A 70 -15.32 5.28 12.84
N LEU A 71 -14.12 5.86 12.89
CA LEU A 71 -13.70 6.92 11.96
C LEU A 71 -13.73 6.42 10.50
N LEU A 72 -13.10 5.29 10.21
CA LEU A 72 -13.00 4.76 8.84
C LEU A 72 -14.36 4.41 8.24
N LYS A 73 -15.30 3.95 9.08
CA LYS A 73 -16.71 3.76 8.68
C LYS A 73 -17.40 5.11 8.40
N ARG A 74 -17.18 6.12 9.24
CA ARG A 74 -17.76 7.46 9.06
C ARG A 74 -17.28 8.14 7.78
N VAL A 75 -16.01 7.94 7.42
CA VAL A 75 -15.40 8.49 6.20
C VAL A 75 -15.66 7.60 4.97
N LYS A 76 -16.45 6.52 5.12
CA LYS A 76 -16.82 5.58 4.06
C LYS A 76 -15.63 4.88 3.37
N ALA A 77 -14.47 4.84 4.02
CA ALA A 77 -13.29 4.10 3.56
C ALA A 77 -13.37 2.60 3.88
N TRP A 78 -14.39 2.15 4.63
CA TRP A 78 -14.54 0.76 5.06
C TRP A 78 -14.69 -0.23 3.89
N GLY A 79 -15.22 0.19 2.75
CA GLY A 79 -15.37 -0.65 1.57
C GLY A 79 -14.04 -1.22 1.04
N ASP A 80 -12.97 -0.42 1.07
CA ASP A 80 -11.63 -0.87 0.66
C ASP A 80 -11.03 -1.85 1.68
N ILE A 81 -11.29 -1.64 2.97
CA ILE A 81 -10.85 -2.53 4.04
C ILE A 81 -11.53 -3.91 3.93
N GLN A 82 -12.83 -3.94 3.67
CA GLN A 82 -13.57 -5.19 3.49
C GLN A 82 -13.02 -6.00 2.31
N LYS A 83 -12.64 -5.34 1.21
CA LYS A 83 -11.95 -5.98 0.08
C LYS A 83 -10.65 -6.64 0.54
N VAL A 84 -9.85 -5.97 1.37
CA VAL A 84 -8.60 -6.53 1.90
C VAL A 84 -8.86 -7.74 2.79
N TYR A 85 -9.86 -7.70 3.69
CA TYR A 85 -10.23 -8.86 4.50
C TYR A 85 -10.58 -10.08 3.64
N ASN A 86 -11.36 -9.86 2.58
CA ASN A 86 -11.78 -10.92 1.65
C ASN A 86 -10.62 -11.42 0.77
N SER A 87 -9.53 -10.66 0.63
CA SER A 87 -8.39 -11.03 -0.22
C SER A 87 -7.45 -12.06 0.41
N LYS A 88 -7.60 -12.35 1.70
CA LYS A 88 -6.75 -13.30 2.42
C LYS A 88 -6.92 -14.70 1.84
N ARG A 89 -5.85 -15.25 1.27
CA ARG A 89 -5.80 -16.58 0.67
C ARG A 89 -4.47 -17.27 0.97
N PHE A 90 -4.46 -18.60 0.86
CA PHE A 90 -3.21 -19.36 0.88
C PHE A 90 -2.35 -19.00 -0.33
N ARG A 91 -1.06 -18.74 -0.08
CA ARG A 91 -0.10 -18.45 -1.16
C ARG A 91 0.10 -19.70 -2.01
N ALA A 92 -0.06 -19.56 -3.32
CA ALA A 92 0.23 -20.63 -4.27
C ALA A 92 1.73 -20.91 -4.35
N GLY A 93 2.11 -22.18 -4.53
CA GLY A 93 3.49 -22.62 -4.76
C GLY A 93 4.26 -23.03 -3.50
N LYS A 94 5.56 -23.37 -3.68
CA LYS A 94 6.44 -23.89 -2.61
C LYS A 94 6.78 -22.86 -1.53
N GLY A 95 6.61 -21.57 -1.83
CA GLY A 95 6.82 -20.48 -0.88
C GLY A 95 5.77 -20.39 0.23
N LYS A 96 4.78 -21.30 0.27
CA LYS A 96 3.91 -21.50 1.45
C LYS A 96 4.60 -22.24 2.59
N MET A 97 5.70 -22.94 2.30
CA MET A 97 6.49 -23.72 3.27
C MET A 97 7.68 -22.92 3.83
N ARG A 98 7.99 -21.77 3.24
CA ARG A 98 9.02 -20.82 3.70
C ARG A 98 8.32 -19.60 4.25
#